data_AF-A0A7V1EJ80-F1
#
_entry.id   AF-A0A7V1EJ80-F1
#
_cell.length_a   1.000
_cell.length_b   1.000
_cell.length_c   1.000
_cell.angle_alpha   90.00
_cell.angle_beta   90.00
_cell.angle_gamma   90.00
#
_symmetry.space_group_name_H-M   'P 1'
#
loop_
_entity.id
_entity.type
_entity.pdbx_description
1 polymer ?
#
loop_
_entity_poly.entity_id
_entity_poly.type
_entity_poly.pdbx_seq_one_letter_code
_entity_poly.pdbx_strand_id
1 'polypeptide(L)'
;MDKNNESIDQQKSTKQLQEVSRLAELYARHRTAGPFFIWSVIVVGMFVGIRLAIYLARPYVQSNDKAVIGLVLGIMALVLGVTLFFCIDRLGGRLLRHWGQKLFDKDGQVHERSLPSLIPQWVFVLAATAFGICLAGSIILDRMGYLPEKYMQPISAVYVVPFLIVLGLWRRTPVISPVMWLWPVLYTVHAVLVATSAPLFRSIDGDTHIFIATFGYGALIGLLAYVHSRLTLRKLKKLTRSNSNKGQVQ
;
A
#
# COMPACT_ATOMS: atom_id res chain seq x y z
N MET A 1 -1.49 -48.85 30.70
CA MET A 1 -1.15 -47.47 31.11
C MET A 1 -1.11 -46.52 29.90
N ASP A 2 -1.66 -46.90 28.73
CA ASP A 2 -1.39 -46.23 27.45
C ASP A 2 -2.46 -45.28 26.91
N LYS A 3 -3.72 -45.36 27.36
CA LYS A 3 -4.80 -44.50 26.84
C LYS A 3 -4.57 -43.00 27.09
N ASN A 4 -3.83 -42.64 28.15
CA ASN A 4 -3.51 -41.24 28.42
C ASN A 4 -2.47 -40.68 27.43
N ASN A 5 -1.48 -41.48 27.00
CA ASN A 5 -0.46 -41.01 26.06
C ASN A 5 -1.03 -40.80 24.65
N GLU A 6 -1.90 -41.69 24.18
CA GLU A 6 -2.56 -41.55 22.87
C GLU A 6 -3.42 -40.29 22.78
N SER A 7 -4.14 -39.96 23.86
CA SER A 7 -4.98 -38.75 23.92
C SER A 7 -4.16 -37.45 23.89
N ILE A 8 -2.99 -37.45 24.54
CA ILE A 8 -2.07 -36.30 24.59
C ILE A 8 -1.42 -36.07 23.21
N ASP A 9 -1.02 -37.15 22.52
CA ASP A 9 -0.41 -37.06 21.19
C ASP A 9 -1.41 -36.65 20.11
N GLN A 10 -2.66 -37.15 20.17
CA GLN A 10 -3.72 -36.67 19.28
C GLN A 10 -4.02 -35.19 19.50
N GLN A 11 -4.16 -34.74 20.75
CA GLN A 11 -4.42 -33.33 21.06
C GLN A 11 -3.29 -32.41 20.60
N LYS A 12 -2.04 -32.87 20.69
CA LYS A 12 -0.85 -32.14 20.22
C LYS A 12 -0.83 -32.03 18.68
N SER A 13 -1.15 -33.13 17.99
CA SER A 13 -1.29 -33.16 16.52
C SER A 13 -2.39 -32.22 16.03
N THR A 14 -3.57 -32.22 16.68
CA THR A 14 -4.68 -31.32 16.32
C THR A 14 -4.32 -29.84 16.53
N LYS A 15 -3.70 -29.48 17.66
CA LYS A 15 -3.24 -28.11 17.93
C LYS A 15 -2.21 -27.65 16.89
N GLN A 16 -1.31 -28.53 16.47
CA GLN A 16 -0.31 -28.23 15.45
C GLN A 16 -0.92 -28.09 14.04
N LEU A 17 -1.89 -28.92 13.67
CA LEU A 17 -2.66 -28.78 12.43
C LEU A 17 -3.45 -27.46 12.39
N GLN A 18 -4.03 -27.06 13.51
CA GLN A 18 -4.67 -25.74 13.66
C GLN A 18 -3.66 -24.60 13.53
N GLU A 19 -2.44 -24.75 14.05
CA GLU A 19 -1.40 -23.73 13.93
C GLU A 19 -0.88 -23.61 12.48
N VAL A 20 -0.68 -24.73 11.79
CA VAL A 20 -0.27 -24.76 10.38
C VAL A 20 -1.33 -24.14 9.48
N SER A 21 -2.61 -24.47 9.67
CA SER A 21 -3.72 -23.88 8.91
C SER A 21 -3.85 -22.38 9.18
N ARG A 22 -3.75 -21.94 10.45
CA ARG A 22 -3.75 -20.52 10.82
C ARG A 22 -2.59 -19.74 10.20
N LEU A 23 -1.39 -20.31 10.20
CA LEU A 23 -0.21 -19.68 9.58
C LEU A 23 -0.29 -19.65 8.06
N ALA A 24 -0.87 -20.69 7.44
CA ALA A 24 -1.14 -20.71 6.01
C ALA A 24 -2.18 -19.64 5.62
N GLU A 25 -3.23 -19.47 6.42
CA GLU A 25 -4.23 -18.42 6.24
C GLU A 25 -3.60 -17.03 6.41
N LEU A 26 -2.81 -16.81 7.46
CA LEU A 26 -2.06 -15.55 7.66
C LEU A 26 -1.11 -15.28 6.48
N TYR A 27 -0.36 -16.28 6.02
CA TYR A 27 0.54 -16.12 4.88
C TYR A 27 -0.22 -15.72 3.61
N ALA A 28 -1.32 -16.42 3.31
CA ALA A 28 -2.21 -16.05 2.21
C ALA A 28 -2.69 -14.61 2.37
N ARG A 29 -3.07 -14.23 3.60
CA ARG A 29 -3.54 -12.89 3.99
C ARG A 29 -2.53 -11.76 3.78
N HIS A 30 -1.23 -12.04 3.74
CA HIS A 30 -0.20 -10.99 3.57
C HIS A 30 0.44 -11.01 2.19
N ARG A 31 0.05 -11.93 1.29
CA ARG A 31 0.65 -12.06 -0.05
C ARG A 31 0.14 -11.02 -1.06
N THR A 32 -1.13 -10.59 -1.00
CA THR A 32 -1.62 -9.52 -1.90
C THR A 32 -1.02 -8.15 -1.60
N ALA A 33 -0.34 -7.99 -0.46
CA ALA A 33 0.43 -6.79 -0.18
C ALA A 33 1.66 -6.65 -1.09
N GLY A 34 2.13 -7.73 -1.73
CA GLY A 34 3.25 -7.71 -2.66
C GLY A 34 3.02 -6.80 -3.87
N PRO A 35 1.96 -7.02 -4.67
CA PRO A 35 1.59 -6.12 -5.75
C PRO A 35 1.37 -4.66 -5.30
N PHE A 36 0.79 -4.46 -4.12
CA PHE A 36 0.59 -3.12 -3.54
C PHE A 36 1.91 -2.43 -3.18
N PHE A 37 2.87 -3.18 -2.61
CA PHE A 37 4.21 -2.68 -2.33
C PHE A 37 4.94 -2.32 -3.62
N ILE A 38 4.91 -3.18 -4.64
CA ILE A 38 5.54 -2.91 -5.95
C ILE A 38 4.95 -1.64 -6.56
N TRP A 39 3.62 -1.52 -6.58
CA TRP A 39 2.95 -0.32 -7.07
C TRP A 39 3.35 0.92 -6.27
N SER A 40 3.39 0.84 -4.94
CA SER A 40 3.79 1.96 -4.08
C SER A 40 5.23 2.39 -4.32
N VAL A 41 6.16 1.44 -4.50
CA VAL A 41 7.58 1.72 -4.82
C VAL A 41 7.70 2.40 -6.19
N ILE A 42 6.95 1.94 -7.20
CA ILE A 42 6.92 2.57 -8.52
C ILE A 42 6.46 4.01 -8.39
N VAL A 43 5.32 4.25 -7.73
CA VAL A 43 4.77 5.61 -7.59
C VAL A 43 5.71 6.51 -6.78
N VAL A 44 6.28 6.02 -5.68
CA VAL A 44 7.27 6.80 -4.90
C VAL A 44 8.47 7.16 -5.77
N GLY A 45 9.04 6.19 -6.49
CA GLY A 45 10.18 6.41 -7.38
C GLY A 45 9.87 7.42 -8.49
N MET A 46 8.66 7.40 -9.04
CA MET A 46 8.22 8.34 -10.06
C MET A 46 8.16 9.78 -9.55
N PHE A 47 7.59 10.00 -8.37
CA PHE A 47 7.53 11.33 -7.76
C PHE A 47 8.90 11.85 -7.37
N VAL A 48 9.77 11.00 -6.83
CA VAL A 48 11.18 11.35 -6.57
C VAL A 48 11.86 11.75 -7.87
N GLY A 49 11.63 10.99 -8.96
CA GLY A 49 12.13 11.31 -10.29
C GLY A 49 11.63 12.66 -10.82
N ILE A 50 10.34 12.97 -10.68
CA ILE A 50 9.77 14.27 -11.06
C ILE A 50 10.41 15.40 -10.24
N ARG A 51 10.48 15.26 -8.92
CA ARG A 51 11.05 16.29 -8.05
C ARG A 51 12.52 16.53 -8.36
N LEU A 52 13.29 15.46 -8.59
CA LEU A 52 14.68 15.55 -9.00
C LEU A 52 14.82 16.25 -10.36
N ALA A 53 13.96 15.91 -11.34
CA ALA A 53 13.95 16.56 -12.65
C ALA A 53 13.64 18.06 -12.54
N ILE A 54 12.64 18.45 -11.74
CA ILE A 54 12.31 19.86 -11.47
C ILE A 54 13.48 20.57 -10.78
N TYR A 55 14.09 19.94 -9.79
CA TYR A 55 15.23 20.49 -9.06
C TYR A 55 16.42 20.77 -9.99
N LEU A 56 16.77 19.79 -10.83
CA LEU A 56 17.87 19.92 -11.81
C LEU A 56 17.53 20.94 -12.92
N ALA A 57 16.26 21.07 -13.28
CA ALA A 57 15.82 22.01 -14.30
C ALA A 57 15.68 23.46 -13.80
N ARG A 58 15.58 23.68 -12.48
CA ARG A 58 15.39 25.01 -11.87
C ARG A 58 16.35 26.10 -12.39
N PRO A 59 17.69 25.89 -12.49
CA PRO A 59 18.59 26.91 -13.04
C PRO A 59 18.33 27.21 -14.53
N TYR A 60 17.87 26.23 -15.30
CA TYR A 60 17.64 26.34 -16.74
C TYR A 60 16.26 26.93 -17.09
N VAL A 61 15.28 26.77 -16.19
CA VAL A 61 13.98 27.45 -16.30
C VAL A 61 14.17 28.96 -16.15
N GLN A 62 15.10 29.40 -15.28
CA GLN A 62 15.45 30.81 -15.14
C GLN A 62 16.18 31.38 -16.36
N SER A 63 16.94 30.55 -17.09
CA SER A 63 17.57 30.94 -18.36
C SER A 63 16.65 30.83 -19.58
N ASN A 64 15.36 30.52 -19.38
CA ASN A 64 14.35 30.38 -20.43
C ASN A 64 14.73 29.38 -21.55
N ASP A 65 15.49 28.33 -21.21
CA ASP A 65 15.88 27.31 -22.17
C ASP A 65 14.69 26.38 -22.47
N LYS A 66 14.11 26.56 -23.66
CA LYS A 66 12.92 25.82 -24.13
C LYS A 66 13.18 24.30 -24.22
N ALA A 67 14.43 23.87 -24.43
CA ALA A 67 14.76 22.45 -24.54
C ALA A 67 14.65 21.74 -23.20
N VAL A 68 15.14 22.36 -22.12
CA VAL A 68 15.07 21.78 -20.77
C VAL A 68 13.63 21.78 -20.25
N ILE A 69 12.87 22.84 -20.51
CA ILE A 69 11.43 22.91 -20.19
C ILE A 69 10.68 21.78 -20.91
N GLY A 70 10.94 21.58 -22.21
CA GLY A 70 10.36 20.50 -22.99
C GLY A 70 10.71 19.11 -22.45
N LEU A 71 11.95 18.89 -22.03
CA LEU A 71 12.41 17.64 -21.43
C LEU A 71 11.67 17.34 -20.11
N VAL A 72 11.54 18.33 -19.22
CA VAL A 72 10.82 18.16 -17.94
C VAL A 72 9.36 17.83 -18.18
N LEU A 73 8.69 18.55 -19.09
CA LEU A 73 7.30 18.27 -19.46
C LEU A 73 7.15 16.87 -20.06
N GLY A 74 8.11 16.45 -20.90
CA GLY A 74 8.16 15.09 -21.45
C GLY A 74 8.27 14.02 -20.37
N ILE A 75 9.15 14.22 -19.37
CA ILE A 75 9.29 13.32 -18.21
C ILE A 75 8.00 13.28 -17.40
N MET A 76 7.36 14.42 -17.14
CA MET A 76 6.08 14.47 -16.41
C MET A 76 4.96 13.75 -17.16
N ALA A 77 4.87 13.94 -18.48
CA ALA A 77 3.89 13.25 -19.33
C ALA A 77 4.13 11.73 -19.35
N LEU A 78 5.40 11.30 -19.43
CA LEU A 78 5.77 9.89 -19.35
C LEU A 78 5.37 9.29 -17.99
N VAL A 79 5.62 10.00 -16.89
CA VAL A 79 5.25 9.54 -15.56
C VAL A 79 3.73 9.43 -15.41
N LEU A 80 2.98 10.42 -15.90
CA LEU A 80 1.53 10.36 -15.91
C LEU A 80 1.03 9.17 -16.73
N GLY A 81 1.59 8.96 -17.93
CA GLY A 81 1.24 7.85 -18.82
C GLY A 81 1.50 6.49 -18.19
N VAL A 82 2.65 6.30 -17.56
CA VAL A 82 2.98 5.04 -16.85
C VAL A 82 2.07 4.85 -15.64
N THR A 83 1.73 5.90 -14.90
CA THR A 83 0.80 5.82 -13.76
C THR A 83 -0.59 5.39 -14.22
N LEU A 84 -1.11 6.02 -15.27
CA LEU A 84 -2.39 5.67 -15.87
C LEU A 84 -2.40 4.24 -16.44
N PHE A 85 -1.30 3.82 -17.07
CA PHE A 85 -1.12 2.44 -17.54
C PHE A 85 -1.26 1.43 -16.40
N PHE A 86 -0.69 1.72 -15.23
CA PHE A 86 -0.82 0.88 -14.04
C PHE A 86 -2.20 0.93 -13.38
N CYS A 87 -2.94 2.04 -13.52
CA CYS A 87 -4.33 2.14 -13.06
C CYS A 87 -5.30 1.33 -13.95
N ILE A 88 -4.97 1.06 -15.21
CA ILE A 88 -5.81 0.27 -16.10
C ILE A 88 -5.67 -1.22 -15.74
N ASP A 89 -6.72 -1.76 -15.12
CA ASP A 89 -6.78 -3.13 -14.57
C ASP A 89 -6.49 -4.21 -15.63
N ARG A 90 -6.86 -3.94 -16.88
CA ARG A 90 -6.63 -4.84 -18.03
C ARG A 90 -5.18 -4.88 -18.51
N LEU A 91 -4.36 -3.86 -18.30
CA LEU A 91 -3.00 -3.81 -18.86
C LEU A 91 -1.96 -3.85 -17.74
N GLY A 92 -1.83 -2.77 -16.98
CA GLY A 92 -0.91 -2.70 -15.86
C GLY A 92 -1.27 -3.66 -14.72
N GLY A 93 -2.57 -3.89 -14.49
CA GLY A 93 -3.02 -4.89 -13.51
C GLY A 93 -2.63 -6.32 -13.87
N ARG A 94 -2.58 -6.69 -15.16
CA ARG A 94 -2.05 -8.00 -15.61
C ARG A 94 -0.55 -8.07 -15.44
N LEU A 95 0.17 -7.00 -15.77
CA LEU A 95 1.62 -6.94 -15.61
C LEU A 95 2.03 -7.05 -14.14
N LEU A 96 1.40 -6.28 -13.24
CA LEU A 96 1.63 -6.37 -11.79
C LEU A 96 1.33 -7.77 -11.24
N ARG A 97 0.25 -8.40 -11.70
CA ARG A 97 -0.07 -9.79 -11.35
C ARG A 97 0.99 -10.77 -11.86
N HIS A 98 1.49 -10.58 -13.07
CA HIS A 98 2.55 -11.41 -13.64
C HIS A 98 3.87 -11.27 -12.89
N TRP A 99 4.31 -10.04 -12.59
CA TRP A 99 5.49 -9.80 -11.76
C TRP A 99 5.31 -10.35 -10.35
N GLY A 100 4.12 -10.15 -9.76
CA GLY A 100 3.75 -10.75 -8.49
C GLY A 100 3.87 -12.27 -8.53
N GLN A 101 3.26 -12.94 -9.51
CA GLN A 101 3.37 -14.38 -9.71
C GLN A 101 4.84 -14.79 -9.85
N LYS A 102 5.64 -14.15 -10.70
CA LYS A 102 7.06 -14.48 -10.85
C LYS A 102 7.87 -14.34 -9.54
N LEU A 103 7.56 -13.34 -8.72
CA LEU A 103 8.17 -13.12 -7.39
C LEU A 103 7.67 -14.10 -6.32
N PHE A 104 6.50 -14.71 -6.51
CA PHE A 104 5.82 -15.56 -5.53
C PHE A 104 5.56 -17.00 -6.02
N ASP A 105 5.94 -17.38 -7.24
CA ASP A 105 5.65 -18.69 -7.85
C ASP A 105 6.35 -19.81 -7.11
N LYS A 106 7.52 -19.51 -6.55
CA LYS A 106 8.29 -20.45 -5.71
C LYS A 106 7.61 -20.81 -4.38
N ASP A 107 6.52 -20.13 -4.03
CA ASP A 107 5.83 -20.28 -2.76
C ASP A 107 4.44 -20.96 -2.87
N GLY A 108 4.09 -21.49 -4.05
CA GLY A 108 2.85 -22.24 -4.31
C GLY A 108 1.63 -21.36 -4.62
N GLN A 109 0.57 -21.92 -5.19
CA GLN A 109 -0.68 -21.19 -5.48
C GLN A 109 -1.66 -21.33 -4.32
N VAL A 110 -2.15 -20.21 -3.79
CA VAL A 110 -3.25 -20.18 -2.83
C VAL A 110 -4.39 -19.45 -3.50
N HIS A 111 -5.54 -20.12 -3.66
CA HIS A 111 -6.74 -19.50 -4.19
C HIS A 111 -7.29 -18.55 -3.13
N GLU A 112 -7.28 -17.26 -3.43
CA GLU A 112 -7.93 -16.26 -2.60
C GLU A 112 -9.44 -16.50 -2.65
N ARG A 113 -10.06 -16.81 -1.50
CA ARG A 113 -11.51 -16.64 -1.37
C ARG A 113 -11.80 -15.15 -1.46
N SER A 114 -12.41 -14.68 -2.54
CA SER A 114 -12.99 -13.34 -2.56
C SER A 114 -14.12 -13.31 -1.52
N LEU A 115 -14.00 -12.46 -0.50
CA LEU A 115 -15.16 -12.15 0.33
C LEU A 115 -16.01 -11.09 -0.37
N PRO A 116 -17.35 -11.14 -0.21
CA PRO A 116 -18.22 -10.07 -0.66
C PRO A 116 -17.86 -8.76 0.05
N SER A 117 -17.87 -7.66 -0.71
CA SER A 117 -17.63 -6.31 -0.20
C SER A 117 -18.60 -5.98 0.95
N LEU A 118 -18.15 -5.18 1.93
CA LEU A 118 -19.04 -4.72 3.01
C LEU A 118 -20.01 -3.65 2.55
N ILE A 119 -19.63 -2.92 1.51
CA ILE A 119 -20.40 -1.81 0.98
C ILE A 119 -20.71 -2.05 -0.50
N PRO A 120 -21.85 -1.55 -0.99
CA PRO A 120 -22.23 -1.69 -2.38
C PRO A 120 -21.36 -0.80 -3.27
N GLN A 121 -21.20 -1.20 -4.53
CA GLN A 121 -20.34 -0.52 -5.50
C GLN A 121 -20.69 0.97 -5.69
N TRP A 122 -21.97 1.34 -5.61
CA TRP A 122 -22.40 2.73 -5.76
C TRP A 122 -21.86 3.64 -4.64
N VAL A 123 -21.71 3.14 -3.40
CA VAL A 123 -21.11 3.90 -2.28
C VAL A 123 -19.64 4.16 -2.57
N PHE A 124 -18.93 3.16 -3.11
CA PHE A 124 -17.54 3.33 -3.51
C PHE A 124 -17.41 4.37 -4.63
N VAL A 125 -18.26 4.30 -5.67
CA VAL A 125 -18.26 5.29 -6.75
C VAL A 125 -18.53 6.69 -6.20
N LEU A 126 -19.54 6.85 -5.33
CA LEU A 126 -19.86 8.13 -4.71
C LEU A 126 -18.68 8.68 -3.90
N ALA A 127 -18.04 7.86 -3.08
CA ALA A 127 -16.88 8.27 -2.29
C ALA A 127 -15.67 8.61 -3.17
N ALA A 128 -15.43 7.85 -4.25
CA ALA A 128 -14.36 8.13 -5.21
C ALA A 128 -14.60 9.45 -5.96
N THR A 129 -15.85 9.72 -6.35
CA THR A 129 -16.25 10.98 -6.98
C THR A 129 -16.09 12.14 -6.01
N ALA A 130 -16.58 12.02 -4.77
CA ALA A 130 -16.42 13.04 -3.74
C ALA A 130 -14.94 13.31 -3.45
N PHE A 131 -14.12 12.26 -3.32
CA PHE A 131 -12.67 12.36 -3.20
C PHE A 131 -12.05 13.15 -4.36
N GLY A 132 -12.41 12.81 -5.60
CA GLY A 132 -11.91 13.49 -6.80
C GLY A 132 -12.29 14.98 -6.84
N ILE A 133 -13.53 15.31 -6.49
CA ILE A 133 -14.00 16.70 -6.40
C ILE A 133 -13.23 17.48 -5.33
N CYS A 134 -13.07 16.92 -4.13
CA CYS A 134 -12.32 17.57 -3.05
C CYS A 134 -10.84 17.77 -3.41
N LEU A 135 -10.22 16.78 -4.05
CA LEU A 135 -8.84 16.88 -4.52
C LEU A 135 -8.70 17.99 -5.57
N ALA A 136 -9.57 18.00 -6.59
CA ALA A 136 -9.55 19.03 -7.63
C ALA A 136 -9.82 20.43 -7.05
N GLY A 137 -10.80 20.56 -6.17
CA GLY A 137 -11.12 21.80 -5.48
C GLY A 137 -9.96 22.31 -4.63
N SER A 138 -9.27 21.42 -3.91
CA SER A 138 -8.09 21.79 -3.10
C SER A 138 -6.95 22.31 -3.97
N ILE A 139 -6.69 21.67 -5.13
CA ILE A 139 -5.67 22.13 -6.08
C ILE A 139 -6.04 23.51 -6.66
N ILE A 140 -7.31 23.73 -7.02
CA ILE A 140 -7.77 25.02 -7.55
C ILE A 140 -7.62 26.12 -6.49
N LEU A 141 -8.07 25.87 -5.25
CA LEU A 141 -7.98 26.84 -4.15
C LEU A 141 -6.54 27.19 -3.78
N ASP A 142 -5.64 26.21 -3.80
CA ASP A 142 -4.20 26.41 -3.64
C ASP A 142 -3.63 27.30 -4.75
N ARG A 143 -3.94 27.00 -6.02
CA ARG A 143 -3.49 27.80 -7.17
C ARG A 143 -4.01 29.24 -7.20
N MET A 144 -5.18 29.47 -6.61
CA MET A 144 -5.75 30.81 -6.46
C MET A 144 -5.20 31.55 -5.23
N GLY A 145 -4.38 30.90 -4.40
CA GLY A 145 -3.82 31.48 -3.17
C GLY A 145 -4.80 31.59 -2.01
N TYR A 146 -5.98 30.96 -2.10
CA TYR A 146 -6.97 30.95 -1.02
C TYR A 146 -6.65 29.92 0.07
N LEU A 147 -5.77 28.95 -0.22
CA LEU A 147 -5.41 27.89 0.70
C LEU A 147 -3.97 28.05 1.20
N PRO A 148 -3.74 28.50 2.44
CA PRO A 148 -2.40 28.53 3.01
C PRO A 148 -1.80 27.13 3.08
N GLU A 149 -0.50 26.99 2.76
CA GLU A 149 0.21 25.70 2.74
C GLU A 149 0.02 24.89 4.04
N LYS A 150 0.00 25.56 5.20
CA LYS A 150 -0.18 24.93 6.51
C LYS A 150 -1.50 24.15 6.66
N TYR A 151 -2.52 24.48 5.85
CA TYR A 151 -3.83 23.83 5.88
C TYR A 151 -4.04 22.81 4.77
N MET A 152 -3.15 22.73 3.78
CA MET A 152 -3.29 21.75 2.68
C MET A 152 -3.36 20.31 3.21
N GLN A 153 -2.48 19.96 4.15
CA GLN A 153 -2.41 18.61 4.70
C GLN A 153 -3.58 18.26 5.65
N PRO A 154 -4.01 19.14 6.57
CA PRO A 154 -5.22 18.91 7.36
C PRO A 154 -6.48 18.77 6.50
N ILE A 155 -6.64 19.62 5.47
CA ILE A 155 -7.80 19.57 4.58
C ILE A 155 -7.76 18.30 3.73
N SER A 156 -6.57 17.89 3.27
CA SER A 156 -6.42 16.62 2.55
C SER A 156 -6.83 15.42 3.37
N ALA A 157 -6.51 15.39 4.67
CA ALA A 157 -6.94 14.31 5.55
C ALA A 157 -8.47 14.17 5.63
N VAL A 158 -9.23 15.27 5.55
CA VAL A 158 -10.71 15.25 5.62
C VAL A 158 -11.33 14.45 4.49
N TYR A 159 -10.73 14.45 3.30
CA TYR A 159 -11.27 13.67 2.16
C TYR A 159 -10.47 12.39 1.87
N VAL A 160 -9.16 12.35 2.13
CA VAL A 160 -8.31 11.18 1.90
C VAL A 160 -8.63 10.07 2.90
N VAL A 161 -8.75 10.38 4.20
CA VAL A 161 -8.93 9.37 5.24
C VAL A 161 -10.27 8.64 5.09
N PRO A 162 -11.42 9.32 4.92
CA PRO A 162 -12.69 8.65 4.66
C PRO A 162 -12.65 7.82 3.38
N PHE A 163 -12.01 8.33 2.31
CA PHE A 163 -11.86 7.57 1.07
C PHE A 163 -11.06 6.29 1.28
N LEU A 164 -9.93 6.33 2.01
CA LEU A 164 -9.13 5.15 2.33
C LEU A 164 -9.92 4.12 3.16
N ILE A 165 -10.74 4.58 4.11
CA ILE A 165 -11.62 3.73 4.90
C ILE A 165 -12.64 3.04 3.99
N VAL A 166 -13.34 3.80 3.14
CA VAL A 166 -14.32 3.28 2.18
C VAL A 166 -13.67 2.29 1.21
N LEU A 167 -12.47 2.62 0.70
CA LEU A 167 -11.70 1.74 -0.17
C LEU A 167 -11.36 0.41 0.52
N GLY A 168 -10.96 0.45 1.79
CA GLY A 168 -10.70 -0.75 2.60
C GLY A 168 -11.96 -1.61 2.80
N LEU A 169 -13.10 -0.98 3.09
CA LEU A 169 -14.39 -1.65 3.25
C LEU A 169 -14.94 -2.21 1.93
N TRP A 170 -14.71 -1.52 0.81
CA TRP A 170 -15.13 -1.96 -0.52
C TRP A 170 -14.31 -3.12 -1.02
N ARG A 171 -12.97 -3.00 -0.97
CA ARG A 171 -12.10 -4.06 -1.49
C ARG A 171 -12.15 -5.34 -0.70
N ARG A 172 -12.67 -5.31 0.55
CA ARG A 172 -12.84 -6.37 1.56
C ARG A 172 -12.17 -7.69 1.19
N THR A 173 -10.90 -7.63 0.86
CA THR A 173 -10.15 -8.82 0.53
C THR A 173 -9.88 -9.42 1.89
N PRO A 174 -10.08 -10.73 2.13
CA PRO A 174 -9.61 -11.33 3.37
C PRO A 174 -8.15 -10.92 3.63
N VAL A 175 -7.41 -10.66 2.54
CA VAL A 175 -6.01 -10.29 2.40
C VAL A 175 -5.65 -8.82 2.70
N ILE A 176 -6.61 -7.93 2.97
CA ILE A 176 -6.28 -6.62 3.54
C ILE A 176 -5.93 -6.86 5.00
N SER A 177 -4.64 -7.06 5.26
CA SER A 177 -4.08 -7.16 6.60
C SER A 177 -4.59 -5.99 7.45
N PRO A 178 -4.87 -6.19 8.75
CA PRO A 178 -5.14 -5.08 9.69
C PRO A 178 -4.12 -3.93 9.57
N VAL A 179 -2.90 -4.26 9.12
CA VAL A 179 -1.81 -3.34 8.79
C VAL A 179 -2.20 -2.25 7.79
N MET A 180 -3.12 -2.46 6.84
CA MET A 180 -3.54 -1.40 5.92
C MET A 180 -4.32 -0.28 6.61
N TRP A 181 -4.98 -0.57 7.74
CA TRP A 181 -5.62 0.46 8.56
C TRP A 181 -4.62 1.40 9.25
N LEU A 182 -3.35 1.01 9.32
CA LEU A 182 -2.30 1.93 9.77
C LEU A 182 -2.14 3.12 8.81
N TRP A 183 -2.57 2.99 7.55
CA TRP A 183 -2.38 4.08 6.58
C TRP A 183 -3.26 5.28 6.90
N PRO A 184 -4.60 5.16 7.02
CA PRO A 184 -5.44 6.28 7.43
C PRO A 184 -5.06 6.81 8.83
N VAL A 185 -4.61 5.94 9.75
CA VAL A 185 -4.14 6.36 11.07
C VAL A 185 -2.88 7.23 10.97
N LEU A 186 -1.84 6.76 10.28
CA LEU A 186 -0.60 7.53 10.07
C LEU A 186 -0.86 8.82 9.30
N TYR A 187 -1.76 8.80 8.31
CA TYR A 187 -2.16 9.99 7.57
C TYR A 187 -2.80 11.03 8.51
N THR A 188 -3.71 10.60 9.38
CA THR A 188 -4.38 11.46 10.36
C THR A 188 -3.38 12.04 11.36
N VAL A 189 -2.49 11.21 11.91
CA VAL A 189 -1.45 11.66 12.84
C VAL A 189 -0.53 12.69 12.17
N HIS A 190 -0.09 12.44 10.92
CA HIS A 190 0.72 13.38 10.16
C HIS A 190 -0.01 14.71 9.96
N ALA A 191 -1.29 14.67 9.60
CA ALA A 191 -2.09 15.89 9.41
C ALA A 191 -2.20 16.71 10.70
N VAL A 192 -2.37 16.08 11.86
CA VAL A 192 -2.37 16.75 13.17
C VAL A 192 -1.00 17.35 13.50
N LEU A 193 0.10 16.63 13.20
CA LEU A 193 1.45 17.13 13.42
C LEU A 193 1.79 18.36 12.55
N VAL A 194 1.30 18.37 11.31
CA VAL A 194 1.41 19.54 10.42
C VAL A 194 0.53 20.69 10.92
N ALA A 195 -0.71 20.42 11.31
CA ALA A 195 -1.63 21.44 11.86
C ALA A 195 -1.07 22.12 13.11
N THR A 196 -0.40 21.35 13.98
CA THR A 196 0.23 21.85 15.21
C THR A 196 1.62 22.45 14.98
N SER A 197 2.10 22.50 13.72
CA SER A 197 3.42 23.04 13.35
C SER A 197 4.55 22.42 14.18
N ALA A 198 4.50 21.08 14.35
CA ALA A 198 5.51 20.34 15.09
C ALA A 198 6.91 20.60 14.49
N PRO A 199 7.99 20.68 15.31
CA PRO A 199 9.29 21.18 14.87
C PRO A 199 9.87 20.47 13.65
N LEU A 200 9.68 19.15 13.56
CA LEU A 200 10.15 18.31 12.46
C LEU A 200 9.42 18.56 11.12
N PHE A 201 8.27 19.23 11.15
CA PHE A 201 7.39 19.43 10.00
C PHE A 201 7.35 20.89 9.51
N ARG A 202 8.02 21.84 10.19
CA ARG A 202 8.01 23.26 9.78
C ARG A 202 8.84 23.57 8.53
N SER A 203 9.88 22.79 8.27
CA SER A 203 10.83 23.05 7.18
C SER A 203 10.50 22.31 5.89
N ILE A 204 9.39 21.57 5.87
CA ILE A 204 8.97 20.76 4.73
C ILE A 204 7.87 21.53 3.99
N ASP A 205 7.94 21.55 2.66
CA ASP A 205 6.94 22.19 1.81
C ASP A 205 5.61 21.41 1.81
N GLY A 206 4.48 22.11 1.63
CA GLY A 206 3.13 21.54 1.64
C GLY A 206 2.96 20.32 0.73
N ASP A 207 3.49 20.40 -0.49
CA ASP A 207 3.47 19.30 -1.47
C ASP A 207 4.20 18.05 -0.98
N THR A 208 5.31 18.22 -0.25
CA THR A 208 6.09 17.11 0.30
C THR A 208 5.35 16.44 1.45
N HIS A 209 4.60 17.19 2.26
CA HIS A 209 3.72 16.60 3.29
C HIS A 209 2.67 15.68 2.68
N ILE A 210 1.97 16.15 1.65
CA ILE A 210 0.95 15.37 0.94
C ILE A 210 1.58 14.11 0.34
N PHE A 211 2.76 14.25 -0.25
CA PHE A 211 3.48 13.14 -0.86
C PHE A 211 3.92 12.08 0.16
N ILE A 212 4.55 12.48 1.26
CA ILE A 212 4.97 11.57 2.34
C ILE A 212 3.75 10.86 2.93
N ALA A 213 2.68 11.60 3.20
CA ALA A 213 1.48 11.05 3.81
C ALA A 213 0.76 10.06 2.90
N THR A 214 0.68 10.38 1.61
CA THR A 214 0.00 9.54 0.62
C THR A 214 0.89 8.36 0.24
N PHE A 215 2.05 8.59 -0.35
CA PHE A 215 2.84 7.51 -0.93
C PHE A 215 3.89 6.94 0.02
N GLY A 216 4.50 7.78 0.86
CA GLY A 216 5.50 7.35 1.84
C GLY A 216 4.94 6.34 2.83
N TYR A 217 3.84 6.68 3.52
CA TYR A 217 3.20 5.76 4.45
C TYR A 217 2.58 4.54 3.76
N GLY A 218 1.99 4.70 2.57
CA GLY A 218 1.51 3.57 1.77
C GLY A 218 2.63 2.57 1.46
N ALA A 219 3.79 3.05 1.01
CA ALA A 219 4.96 2.20 0.74
C ALA A 219 5.51 1.54 2.00
N LEU A 220 5.61 2.26 3.12
CA LEU A 220 6.05 1.73 4.40
C LEU A 220 5.16 0.58 4.88
N ILE A 221 3.85 0.77 4.81
CA ILE A 221 2.85 -0.24 5.21
C ILE A 221 2.91 -1.45 4.27
N GLY A 222 3.05 -1.21 2.96
CA GLY A 222 3.27 -2.27 1.98
C GLY A 222 4.51 -3.10 2.30
N LEU A 223 5.61 -2.44 2.67
CA LEU A 223 6.86 -3.10 3.08
C LEU A 223 6.66 -3.93 4.35
N LEU A 224 6.02 -3.37 5.38
CA LEU A 224 5.74 -4.09 6.62
C LEU A 224 4.89 -5.34 6.37
N ALA A 225 3.84 -5.21 5.55
CA ALA A 225 3.02 -6.35 5.15
C ALA A 225 3.83 -7.40 4.37
N TYR A 226 4.72 -6.98 3.47
CA TYR A 226 5.63 -7.86 2.74
C TYR A 226 6.59 -8.61 3.67
N VAL A 227 7.26 -7.90 4.59
CA VAL A 227 8.19 -8.51 5.56
C VAL A 227 7.45 -9.51 6.45
N HIS A 228 6.27 -9.14 6.95
CA HIS A 228 5.45 -10.02 7.77
C HIS A 228 5.02 -11.29 7.01
N SER A 229 4.67 -11.17 5.73
CA SER A 229 4.40 -12.32 4.85
C SER A 229 5.58 -13.28 4.79
N ARG A 230 6.79 -12.76 4.56
CA ARG A 230 8.03 -13.57 4.47
C ARG A 230 8.37 -14.25 5.80
N LEU A 231 8.20 -13.56 6.92
CA LEU A 231 8.42 -14.14 8.25
C LEU A 231 7.43 -15.28 8.54
N THR A 232 6.15 -15.09 8.21
CA THR A 232 5.11 -16.11 8.38
C THR A 232 5.41 -17.36 7.55
N LEU A 233 5.83 -17.17 6.29
CA LEU A 233 6.24 -18.26 5.41
C LEU A 233 7.43 -19.05 5.96
N ARG A 234 8.45 -18.35 6.50
CA ARG A 234 9.62 -19.00 7.11
C ARG A 234 9.22 -19.86 8.30
N LYS A 235 8.29 -19.39 9.14
CA LYS A 235 7.74 -20.17 10.26
C LYS A 235 6.95 -21.38 9.78
N LEU A 236 6.10 -21.20 8.77
CA LEU A 236 5.34 -22.28 8.16
C LEU A 236 6.26 -23.38 7.62
N LYS A 237 7.26 -23.02 6.80
CA LYS A 237 8.25 -23.97 6.26
C LYS A 237 9.02 -24.72 7.36
N LYS A 238 9.35 -24.06 8.48
CA LYS A 238 10.00 -24.72 9.63
C LYS A 238 9.09 -25.75 10.31
N LEU A 239 7.83 -25.40 10.54
CA LEU A 239 6.85 -26.30 11.17
C LEU A 239 6.56 -27.53 10.29
N THR A 240 6.36 -27.33 9.00
CA THR A 240 6.09 -28.44 8.07
C THR A 240 7.29 -29.37 7.92
N ARG A 241 8.52 -28.84 7.87
CA ARG A 241 9.75 -29.66 7.85
C ARG A 241 9.96 -30.43 9.15
N SER A 242 9.72 -29.79 10.30
CA SER A 242 9.81 -30.47 11.59
C SER A 242 8.79 -31.59 11.73
N ASN A 243 7.59 -31.44 11.15
CA ASN A 243 6.58 -32.50 11.11
C ASN A 243 6.95 -33.64 10.17
N SER A 244 7.46 -33.32 8.96
CA SER A 244 7.93 -34.34 8.02
C SER A 244 9.03 -35.21 8.63
N ASN A 245 9.93 -34.61 9.42
CA ASN A 245 11.02 -35.35 10.06
C ASN A 245 10.55 -36.21 11.25
N LYS A 246 9.44 -35.86 11.91
CA LYS A 246 8.85 -36.66 12.99
C LYS A 246 7.98 -37.81 12.47
N GLY A 247 7.32 -37.63 11.33
CA GLY A 247 6.52 -38.67 10.69
C GLY A 247 7.32 -39.77 9.98
N GLN A 248 8.65 -39.61 9.83
CA GLN A 248 9.54 -40.64 9.26
C GLN A 248 10.33 -41.43 10.32
N VAL A 249 10.15 -41.13 11.61
CA VAL A 249 10.85 -41.80 12.74
C VAL A 249 9.88 -42.68 13.55
N GLN A 250 8.70 -42.98 12.99
CA GLN A 250 7.78 -44.02 13.47
C GLN A 250 7.78 -45.18 12.48
#